data_AF-A0AAV9D8B3-F1
#
_entry.id   AF-A0AAV9D8B3-F1
#
_cell.length_a   1.000
_cell.length_b   1.000
_cell.length_c   1.000
_cell.angle_alpha   90.00
_cell.angle_beta   90.00
_cell.angle_gamma   90.00
#
_symmetry.space_group_name_H-M   'P 1'
#
loop_
_entity.id
_entity.type
_entity.pdbx_description
1 polymer ?
#
loop_
_entity_poly.entity_id
_entity_poly.type
_entity_poly.pdbx_seq_one_letter_code
_entity_poly.pdbx_strand_id
1 'polypeptide(L)'
;MGENFIDTALQKLKEVLLFLCNLGGYALKKIDEIFPPETRSETLHRWIHVGKSVVLPVAVGLVVLCIFCRCCLPSLWRSICGCFRDFCCCCCRRMRKVKMMKAPGRRGYVIPRSMFESDPRGYFRGLHADIDLE
;
A
#
# COMPACT_ATOMS: atom_id res chain seq x y z
N MET A 1 27.37 32.29 -15.21
CA MET A 1 26.20 31.39 -15.36
C MET A 1 25.41 31.23 -14.04
N GLY A 2 26.06 31.28 -12.86
CA GLY A 2 25.36 31.19 -11.56
C GLY A 2 24.60 32.44 -11.10
N GLU A 3 25.03 33.65 -11.46
CA GLU A 3 24.38 34.91 -11.02
C GLU A 3 22.95 35.04 -11.57
N ASN A 4 22.75 34.77 -12.87
CA ASN A 4 21.42 34.78 -13.51
C ASN A 4 20.44 33.75 -12.89
N PHE A 5 20.95 32.66 -12.34
CA PHE A 5 20.13 31.63 -11.69
C PHE A 5 19.66 32.08 -10.30
N ILE A 6 20.54 32.73 -9.53
CA ILE A 6 20.20 33.27 -8.20
C ILE A 6 19.12 34.35 -8.33
N ASP A 7 19.24 35.24 -9.32
CA ASP A 7 18.25 36.29 -9.57
C ASP A 7 16.89 35.70 -9.96
N THR A 8 16.89 34.68 -10.81
CA THR A 8 15.66 33.95 -11.20
C THR A 8 15.00 33.26 -10.00
N ALA A 9 15.80 32.61 -9.14
CA ALA A 9 15.32 31.94 -7.94
C ALA A 9 14.74 32.92 -6.92
N LEU A 10 15.41 34.07 -6.70
CA LEU A 10 14.92 35.14 -5.82
C LEU A 10 13.60 35.72 -6.32
N GLN A 11 13.46 35.90 -7.63
CA GLN A 11 12.22 36.43 -8.21
C GLN A 11 11.04 35.47 -8.02
N LYS A 12 11.27 34.15 -8.18
CA LYS A 12 10.25 33.13 -7.92
C LYS A 12 9.90 33.00 -6.44
N LEU A 13 10.88 33.14 -5.55
CA LEU A 13 10.65 33.19 -4.11
C LEU A 13 9.78 34.40 -3.71
N LYS A 14 10.02 35.58 -4.28
CA LYS A 14 9.20 36.77 -4.01
C LYS A 14 7.75 36.58 -4.45
N GLU A 15 7.54 35.97 -5.62
CA GLU A 15 6.19 35.69 -6.16
C GLU A 15 5.42 34.71 -5.25
N VAL A 16 6.07 33.63 -4.81
CA VAL A 16 5.49 32.66 -3.86
C VAL A 16 5.25 33.30 -2.49
N LEU A 17 6.18 34.11 -2.00
CA LEU A 17 6.06 34.78 -0.71
C LEU A 17 4.88 35.76 -0.72
N LEU A 18 4.72 36.55 -1.79
CA LEU A 18 3.58 37.46 -1.95
C LEU A 18 2.25 36.70 -2.01
N PHE A 19 2.21 35.57 -2.71
CA PHE A 19 1.02 34.72 -2.74
C PHE A 19 0.69 34.17 -1.35
N LEU A 20 1.69 33.68 -0.61
CA LEU A 20 1.54 33.19 0.76
C LEU A 20 1.14 34.31 1.74
N CYS A 21 1.64 35.53 1.58
CA CYS A 21 1.24 36.67 2.39
C CYS A 21 -0.20 37.08 2.13
N ASN A 22 -0.64 37.09 0.86
CA ASN A 22 -2.03 37.38 0.50
C ASN A 22 -2.99 36.30 1.00
N LEU A 23 -2.62 35.03 0.83
CA LEU A 23 -3.38 33.89 1.33
C LEU A 23 -3.41 33.86 2.85
N GLY A 24 -2.27 34.15 3.47
CA GLY A 24 -2.08 34.25 4.92
C GLY A 24 -2.91 35.38 5.50
N GLY A 25 -2.97 36.56 4.87
CA GLY A 25 -3.82 37.66 5.31
C GLY A 25 -5.31 37.32 5.25
N TYR A 26 -5.76 36.65 4.18
CA TYR A 26 -7.14 36.17 4.07
C TYR A 26 -7.45 35.09 5.12
N ALA A 27 -6.54 34.13 5.30
CA ALA A 27 -6.67 33.07 6.29
C ALA A 27 -6.65 33.63 7.72
N LEU A 28 -5.75 34.57 8.02
CA LEU A 28 -5.67 35.24 9.33
C LEU A 28 -6.94 36.03 9.61
N LYS A 29 -7.45 36.81 8.65
CA LYS A 29 -8.72 37.52 8.83
C LYS A 29 -9.88 36.57 9.09
N LYS A 30 -9.93 35.43 8.39
CA LYS A 30 -10.96 34.39 8.62
C LYS A 30 -10.77 33.68 9.96
N ILE A 31 -9.53 33.46 10.37
CA ILE A 31 -9.19 32.85 11.66
C ILE A 31 -9.52 33.80 12.80
N ASP A 32 -9.25 35.09 12.68
CA ASP A 32 -9.57 36.11 13.69
C ASP A 32 -11.08 36.31 13.83
N GLU A 33 -11.84 36.15 12.74
CA GLU A 33 -13.30 36.17 12.75
C GLU A 33 -13.90 34.93 13.44
N ILE A 34 -13.26 33.76 13.28
CA ILE A 34 -13.70 32.49 13.91
C ILE A 34 -13.18 32.37 15.35
N PHE A 35 -12.06 33.03 15.69
CA PHE A 35 -11.38 32.93 16.97
C PHE A 35 -10.87 34.31 17.45
N PRO A 36 -11.55 34.98 18.39
CA PRO A 36 -11.10 36.25 18.95
C PRO A 36 -9.72 36.11 19.64
N PRO A 37 -8.81 37.09 19.46
CA PRO A 37 -7.37 36.95 19.76
C PRO A 37 -7.03 36.81 21.25
N GLU A 38 -7.91 37.19 22.18
CA GLU A 38 -7.62 37.18 23.61
C GLU A 38 -7.65 35.79 24.28
N THR A 39 -8.19 34.74 23.64
CA THR A 39 -8.34 33.41 24.27
C THR A 39 -7.40 32.35 23.70
N ARG A 40 -6.42 32.76 22.88
CA ARG A 40 -5.69 31.87 21.97
C ARG A 40 -4.70 30.92 22.64
N SER A 41 -3.90 31.37 23.60
CA SER A 41 -2.78 30.58 24.14
C SER A 41 -3.25 29.38 24.97
N GLU A 42 -4.19 29.60 25.89
CA GLU A 42 -4.69 28.56 26.79
C GLU A 42 -5.59 27.55 26.08
N THR A 43 -6.39 28.04 25.13
CA THR A 43 -7.30 27.20 24.33
C THR A 43 -6.50 26.40 23.31
N LEU A 44 -5.55 27.00 22.58
CA LEU A 44 -4.72 26.25 21.62
C LEU A 44 -3.94 25.13 22.29
N HIS A 45 -3.38 25.35 23.48
CA HIS A 45 -2.66 24.28 24.16
C HIS A 45 -3.58 23.10 24.51
N ARG A 46 -4.82 23.39 24.92
CA ARG A 46 -5.85 22.36 25.16
C ARG A 46 -6.26 21.65 23.86
N TRP A 47 -6.46 22.38 22.77
CA TRP A 47 -6.85 21.82 21.47
C TRP A 47 -5.72 21.03 20.80
N ILE A 48 -4.46 21.42 20.97
CA ILE A 48 -3.29 20.66 20.53
C ILE A 48 -3.18 19.36 21.33
N HIS A 49 -3.45 19.42 22.64
CA HIS A 49 -3.44 18.23 23.48
C HIS A 49 -4.58 17.25 23.10
N VAL A 50 -5.78 17.77 22.83
CA VAL A 50 -6.94 16.98 22.35
C VAL A 50 -6.69 16.47 20.92
N GLY A 51 -6.07 17.29 20.06
CA GLY A 51 -5.68 16.91 18.71
C GLY A 51 -4.67 15.77 18.73
N LYS A 52 -3.63 15.88 19.56
CA LYS A 52 -2.63 14.82 19.72
C LYS A 52 -3.20 13.56 20.37
N SER A 53 -4.15 13.67 21.30
CA SER A 53 -4.71 12.49 21.98
C SER A 53 -5.78 11.76 21.17
N VAL A 54 -6.49 12.43 20.26
CA VAL A 54 -7.58 11.81 19.47
C VAL A 54 -7.18 11.61 18.01
N VAL A 55 -6.65 12.64 17.36
CA VAL A 55 -6.34 12.58 15.92
C VAL A 55 -5.16 11.66 15.66
N LEU A 56 -4.14 11.70 16.52
CA LEU A 56 -2.95 10.84 16.37
C LEU A 56 -3.29 9.34 16.46
N PRO A 57 -3.97 8.82 17.50
CA PRO A 57 -4.28 7.39 17.56
C PRO A 57 -5.31 6.96 16.52
N VAL A 58 -6.24 7.84 16.13
CA VAL A 58 -7.17 7.54 15.02
C VAL A 58 -6.39 7.42 13.70
N ALA A 59 -5.49 8.35 13.40
CA ALA A 59 -4.64 8.29 12.22
C ALA A 59 -3.72 7.06 12.25
N VAL A 60 -3.07 6.78 13.38
CA VAL A 60 -2.20 5.60 13.54
C VAL A 60 -3.01 4.31 13.44
N GLY A 61 -4.18 4.23 14.07
CA GLY A 61 -5.09 3.10 14.00
C GLY A 61 -5.57 2.83 12.57
N LEU A 62 -5.92 3.88 11.83
CA LEU A 62 -6.28 3.79 10.41
C LEU A 62 -5.11 3.31 9.54
N VAL A 63 -3.89 3.79 9.80
CA VAL A 63 -2.68 3.35 9.09
C VAL A 63 -2.38 1.88 9.39
N VAL A 64 -2.43 1.47 10.66
CA VAL A 64 -2.20 0.07 11.08
C VAL A 64 -3.28 -0.85 10.51
N LEU A 65 -4.55 -0.43 10.56
CA LEU A 65 -5.67 -1.16 9.96
C LEU A 65 -5.48 -1.27 8.44
N CYS A 66 -5.06 -0.21 7.75
CA CYS A 66 -4.76 -0.25 6.32
C CYS A 66 -3.60 -1.19 5.99
N ILE A 67 -2.58 -1.28 6.84
CA ILE A 67 -1.47 -2.23 6.69
C ILE A 67 -1.96 -3.66 6.90
N PHE A 68 -2.78 -3.90 7.92
CA PHE A 68 -3.32 -5.22 8.26
C PHE A 68 -4.34 -5.72 7.22
N CYS A 69 -5.25 -4.85 6.76
CA CYS A 69 -6.23 -5.16 5.72
C CYS A 69 -5.59 -5.43 4.36
N ARG A 70 -4.47 -4.76 4.03
CA ARG A 70 -3.68 -5.04 2.81
C ARG A 70 -3.04 -6.44 2.80
N CYS A 71 -2.88 -7.08 3.95
CA CYS A 71 -2.26 -8.41 4.07
C CYS A 71 -3.27 -9.57 4.16
N CYS A 72 -4.53 -9.32 4.55
CA CYS A 72 -5.44 -10.39 4.97
C CYS A 72 -6.77 -10.51 4.20
N LEU A 73 -7.22 -9.49 3.44
CA LEU A 73 -8.52 -9.53 2.73
C LEU A 73 -8.38 -9.30 1.21
N PRO A 74 -8.12 -10.36 0.42
CA PRO A 74 -7.94 -10.25 -1.04
C PRO A 74 -9.24 -10.05 -1.85
N SER A 75 -10.43 -10.12 -1.24
CA SER A 75 -11.70 -10.18 -1.98
C SER A 75 -12.39 -8.83 -2.24
N LEU A 76 -12.18 -7.79 -1.43
CA LEU A 76 -12.85 -6.49 -1.59
C LEU A 76 -11.95 -5.37 -2.13
N TRP A 77 -10.62 -5.52 -2.09
CA TRP A 77 -9.69 -4.46 -2.51
C TRP A 77 -9.21 -4.57 -3.96
N ARG A 78 -9.79 -5.47 -4.76
CA ARG A 78 -9.41 -5.69 -6.16
C ARG A 78 -9.73 -4.50 -7.08
N SER A 79 -10.62 -3.60 -6.66
CA SER A 79 -11.07 -2.45 -7.46
C SER A 79 -10.41 -1.12 -7.09
N ILE A 80 -9.73 -1.01 -5.95
CA ILE A 80 -9.20 0.28 -5.43
C ILE A 80 -7.66 0.34 -5.43
N CYS A 81 -6.95 -0.79 -5.46
CA CYS A 81 -5.49 -0.78 -5.60
C CYS A 81 -5.07 -0.72 -7.08
N GLY A 82 -5.17 0.48 -7.66
CA GLY A 82 -4.19 0.89 -8.67
C GLY A 82 -2.80 0.80 -8.03
N CYS A 83 -1.91 0.09 -8.71
CA CYS A 83 -0.53 -0.17 -8.33
C CYS A 83 0.19 1.14 -7.93
N PHE A 84 0.23 1.46 -6.64
CA PHE A 84 1.20 2.43 -6.11
C PHE A 84 2.24 1.69 -5.28
N ARG A 85 3.16 1.11 -6.07
CA ARG A 85 4.61 1.17 -5.89
C ARG A 85 5.21 0.54 -4.63
N ASP A 86 5.70 -0.69 -4.84
CA ASP A 86 7.02 -1.18 -4.42
C ASP A 86 7.29 -1.80 -3.05
N PHE A 87 6.31 -2.05 -2.18
CA PHE A 87 6.63 -2.78 -0.94
C PHE A 87 5.49 -3.60 -0.32
N CYS A 88 4.87 -4.51 -1.06
CA CYS A 88 4.02 -5.54 -0.46
C CYS A 88 4.51 -6.94 -0.82
N CYS A 89 5.67 -7.28 -0.25
CA CYS A 89 6.36 -8.57 -0.39
C CYS A 89 5.70 -9.75 0.36
N CYS A 90 4.52 -9.60 0.97
CA CYS A 90 3.97 -10.64 1.85
C CYS A 90 3.03 -11.65 1.16
N CYS A 91 2.45 -11.34 -0.01
CA CYS A 91 1.43 -12.21 -0.63
C CYS A 91 1.88 -12.99 -1.89
N CYS A 92 2.96 -12.58 -2.56
CA CYS A 92 3.32 -13.16 -3.87
C CYS A 92 4.29 -14.36 -3.85
N ARG A 93 4.71 -14.86 -2.68
CA ARG A 93 5.64 -16.02 -2.62
C ARG A 93 5.27 -17.10 -1.61
N ARG A 94 3.98 -17.39 -1.43
CA ARG A 94 3.57 -18.77 -1.09
C ARG A 94 3.47 -19.60 -2.37
N MET A 95 4.58 -19.68 -3.11
CA MET A 95 4.83 -20.91 -3.88
C MET A 95 5.02 -21.99 -2.81
N ARG A 96 3.92 -22.65 -2.42
CA ARG A 96 4.01 -23.94 -1.73
C ARG A 96 5.00 -24.74 -2.57
N LYS A 97 6.16 -25.10 -2.01
CA LYS A 97 7.07 -26.06 -2.65
C LYS A 97 6.21 -27.28 -2.98
N VAL A 98 5.81 -27.38 -4.24
CA VAL A 98 4.97 -28.47 -4.70
C VAL A 98 5.82 -29.71 -4.51
N LYS A 99 5.38 -30.61 -3.62
CA LYS A 99 6.14 -31.81 -3.31
C LYS A 99 6.18 -32.66 -4.59
N MET A 100 7.35 -32.74 -5.20
CA MET A 100 7.56 -33.57 -6.38
C MET A 100 7.70 -35.03 -5.95
N MET A 101 7.28 -35.96 -6.79
CA MET A 101 7.45 -37.40 -6.57
C MET A 101 7.76 -38.13 -7.87
N LYS A 102 8.46 -39.26 -7.79
CA LYS A 102 8.65 -40.15 -8.94
C LYS A 102 7.30 -40.70 -9.38
N ALA A 103 7.03 -40.63 -10.67
CA ALA A 103 5.76 -41.04 -11.25
C ALA A 103 5.67 -42.58 -11.25
N PRO A 104 4.65 -43.18 -10.61
CA PRO A 104 4.50 -44.63 -10.59
C PRO A 104 4.20 -45.15 -12.00
N GLY A 105 4.93 -46.19 -12.45
CA GLY A 105 4.73 -46.79 -13.76
C GLY A 105 5.34 -46.04 -14.96
N ARG A 106 5.96 -44.87 -14.77
CA ARG A 106 6.77 -44.18 -15.81
C ARG A 106 8.24 -44.18 -15.41
N ARG A 107 9.12 -44.67 -16.29
CA ARG A 107 10.56 -44.77 -15.98
C ARG A 107 11.19 -43.37 -15.90
N GLY A 108 11.58 -42.97 -14.68
CA GLY A 108 12.37 -41.76 -14.44
C GLY A 108 11.61 -40.43 -14.46
N TYR A 109 10.30 -40.43 -14.70
CA TYR A 109 9.51 -39.20 -14.75
C TYR A 109 9.14 -38.71 -13.34
N VAL A 110 9.06 -37.38 -13.16
CA VAL A 110 8.74 -36.75 -11.87
C VAL A 110 7.50 -35.89 -12.04
N ILE A 111 6.49 -36.11 -11.20
CA ILE A 111 5.22 -35.39 -11.23
C ILE A 111 4.96 -34.66 -9.92
N PRO A 112 4.17 -33.56 -9.95
CA PRO A 112 3.68 -32.93 -8.74
C PRO A 112 2.75 -33.90 -7.98
N ARG A 113 3.07 -34.17 -6.71
CA ARG A 113 2.31 -35.12 -5.88
C ARG A 113 0.84 -34.75 -5.74
N SER A 114 0.53 -33.46 -5.68
CA SER A 114 -0.84 -32.97 -5.58
C SER A 114 -1.70 -33.35 -6.79
N MET A 115 -1.10 -33.42 -7.98
CA MET A 115 -1.83 -33.75 -9.21
C MET A 115 -2.17 -35.24 -9.27
N PHE A 116 -1.28 -36.10 -8.76
CA PHE A 116 -1.56 -37.52 -8.59
C PHE A 116 -2.61 -37.79 -7.49
N GLU A 117 -2.48 -37.12 -6.34
CA GLU A 117 -3.42 -37.29 -5.22
C GLU A 117 -4.83 -36.79 -5.57
N SER A 118 -4.97 -35.79 -6.46
CA SER A 118 -6.27 -35.29 -6.89
C SER A 118 -7.03 -36.23 -7.83
N ASP A 119 -6.33 -36.91 -8.74
CA ASP A 119 -6.97 -37.85 -9.67
C ASP A 119 -6.04 -39.03 -10.03
N PRO A 120 -5.95 -40.04 -9.15
CA PRO A 120 -5.12 -41.20 -9.43
C PRO A 120 -5.68 -42.03 -10.59
N ARG A 121 -7.00 -42.05 -10.78
CA ARG A 121 -7.64 -42.84 -11.85
C ARG A 121 -7.36 -42.25 -13.23
N GLY A 122 -7.35 -40.93 -13.36
CA GLY A 122 -6.97 -40.24 -14.59
C GLY A 122 -5.51 -40.50 -14.96
N TYR A 123 -4.61 -40.45 -13.97
CA TYR A 123 -3.19 -40.75 -14.19
C TYR A 123 -2.97 -42.17 -14.77
N PHE A 124 -3.57 -43.21 -14.18
CA PHE A 124 -3.41 -44.59 -14.67
C PHE A 124 -4.14 -44.84 -16.00
N ARG A 125 -5.28 -44.19 -16.26
CA ARG A 125 -5.93 -44.26 -17.58
C ARG A 125 -5.04 -43.70 -18.69
N GLY A 126 -4.42 -42.55 -18.46
CA GLY A 126 -3.45 -41.98 -19.40
C GLY A 126 -2.20 -42.85 -19.54
N LEU A 127 -1.76 -43.52 -18.47
CA LEU A 127 -0.64 -44.45 -18.54
C LEU A 127 -0.92 -45.65 -19.45
N HIS A 128 -2.11 -46.25 -19.37
CA HIS A 128 -2.48 -47.36 -20.27
C HIS A 128 -2.65 -46.89 -21.72
N ALA A 129 -3.27 -45.72 -21.93
CA ALA A 129 -3.40 -45.16 -23.27
C ALA A 129 -2.04 -44.92 -23.95
N ASP A 130 -1.02 -44.52 -23.18
CA ASP A 130 0.34 -44.36 -23.70
C ASP A 130 1.02 -45.71 -24.00
N ILE A 131 0.76 -46.76 -23.21
CA ILE A 131 1.32 -48.11 -23.44
C ILE A 131 0.73 -48.75 -24.70
N ASP A 132 -0.54 -48.50 -25.01
CA ASP A 132 -1.20 -49.04 -26.19
C ASP A 132 -0.72 -48.39 -27.53
N LEU A 133 0.12 -47.36 -27.45
CA LEU A 133 0.64 -46.59 -28.60
C LEU A 133 2.14 -46.79 -28.88
N GLU A 134 2.85 -47.58 -28.07
CA GLU A 134 4.25 -48.03 -28.30
C GLU A 134 4.29 -49.48 -28.81
#